data_AF-A0A919QHY9-F1
#
_entry.id   AF-A0A919QHY9-F1
#
_cell.length_a   1.000
_cell.length_b   1.000
_cell.length_c   1.000
_cell.angle_alpha   90.00
_cell.angle_beta   90.00
_cell.angle_gamma   90.00
#
_symmetry.space_group_name_H-M   'P 1'
#
loop_
_entity.id
_entity.type
_entity.pdbx_description
1 polymer ?
#
loop_
_entity_poly.entity_id
_entity_poly.type
_entity_poly.pdbx_seq_one_letter_code
_entity_poly.pdbx_strand_id
1 'polypeptide(L)'
;MAKIRLNNDTGAMLGIWIEPWGTDHWMKPGQTFTVVAGHSGPPPSGEVPVDDVPFDVVVHDQGVSIYVNVVHEASVYDESGTEAHCGHQRPLAVQHAWSEAAEAAADQAR
;
A
#
# COMPACT_ATOMS: atom_id res chain seq x y z
N MET A 1 -2.62 -0.12 -17.48
CA MET A 1 -2.43 0.04 -16.03
C MET A 1 -3.69 -0.43 -15.34
N ALA A 2 -3.56 -1.36 -14.40
CA ALA A 2 -4.70 -1.81 -13.61
C ALA A 2 -4.90 -0.87 -12.42
N LYS A 3 -6.15 -0.72 -11.96
CA LYS A 3 -6.49 0.15 -10.83
C LYS A 3 -7.45 -0.55 -9.90
N ILE A 4 -7.29 -0.34 -8.61
CA ILE A 4 -8.24 -0.74 -7.57
C ILE A 4 -8.51 0.44 -6.64
N ARG A 5 -9.77 0.61 -6.25
CA ARG A 5 -10.21 1.68 -5.34
C ARG A 5 -10.59 1.07 -4.00
N LEU A 6 -10.12 1.69 -2.92
CA LEU A 6 -10.44 1.34 -1.55
C LEU A 6 -11.17 2.51 -0.90
N ASN A 7 -12.25 2.21 -0.20
CA ASN A 7 -13.03 3.20 0.54
C ASN A 7 -13.02 2.79 2.01
N ASN A 8 -12.60 3.70 2.90
CA ASN A 8 -12.69 3.46 4.33
C ASN A 8 -14.04 3.94 4.85
N ASP A 9 -15.08 3.12 4.69
CA ASP A 9 -16.43 3.42 5.19
C ASP A 9 -16.59 3.11 6.69
N THR A 10 -15.49 2.80 7.38
CA THR A 10 -15.50 2.52 8.82
C THR A 10 -15.32 3.79 9.64
N GLY A 11 -15.63 3.70 10.95
CA GLY A 11 -15.33 4.76 11.91
C GLY A 11 -13.88 4.78 12.43
N ALA A 12 -13.01 3.90 11.92
CA ALA A 12 -11.64 3.73 12.39
C ALA A 12 -10.60 4.09 11.32
N MET A 13 -9.36 4.29 11.76
CA MET A 13 -8.23 4.38 10.86
C MET A 13 -8.01 3.01 10.21
N LEU A 14 -7.83 2.98 8.89
CA LEU A 14 -7.59 1.74 8.14
C LEU A 14 -6.16 1.74 7.59
N GLY A 15 -5.38 0.72 7.96
CA GLY A 15 -4.06 0.46 7.37
C GLY A 15 -4.19 -0.29 6.05
N ILE A 16 -3.45 0.14 5.04
CA ILE A 16 -3.37 -0.47 3.71
C ILE A 16 -1.91 -0.83 3.42
N TRP A 17 -1.64 -2.10 3.16
CA TRP A 17 -0.32 -2.60 2.77
C TRP A 17 -0.29 -2.91 1.28
N ILE A 18 0.73 -2.39 0.58
CA ILE A 18 0.97 -2.70 -0.84
C ILE A 18 2.13 -3.68 -0.91
N GLU A 19 1.80 -4.90 -1.31
CA GLU A 19 2.71 -6.03 -1.44
C GLU A 19 3.07 -6.26 -2.92
N PRO A 20 4.29 -6.72 -3.23
CA PRO A 20 5.32 -7.23 -2.29
C PRO A 20 6.29 -6.18 -1.74
N TRP A 21 6.06 -4.88 -1.98
CA TRP A 21 7.01 -3.83 -1.56
C TRP A 21 6.96 -3.50 -0.07
N GLY A 22 6.03 -4.07 0.70
CA GLY A 22 5.90 -3.84 2.13
C GLY A 22 5.64 -2.36 2.49
N THR A 23 5.01 -1.60 1.60
CA THR A 23 4.71 -0.18 1.84
C THR A 23 3.35 -0.04 2.52
N ASP A 24 3.25 0.79 3.55
CA ASP A 24 2.02 1.02 4.29
C ASP A 24 1.47 2.44 4.06
N HIS A 25 0.14 2.54 3.99
CA HIS A 25 -0.60 3.77 3.80
C HIS A 25 -1.83 3.75 4.70
N TRP A 26 -2.20 4.89 5.27
CA TRP A 26 -3.26 4.92 6.29
C TRP A 26 -4.40 5.86 5.88
N MET A 27 -5.61 5.33 5.90
CA MET A 27 -6.83 6.04 5.53
C MET A 27 -7.61 6.42 6.77
N LYS A 28 -7.94 7.70 6.92
CA LYS A 28 -8.92 8.16 7.91
C LYS A 28 -10.33 7.67 7.54
N PRO A 29 -11.27 7.64 8.50
CA PRO A 29 -12.68 7.43 8.22
C PRO A 29 -13.18 8.31 7.08
N GLY A 30 -13.86 7.71 6.10
CA GLY A 30 -14.45 8.36 4.93
C GLY A 30 -13.50 8.64 3.77
N GLN A 31 -12.20 8.38 3.89
CA GLN A 31 -11.25 8.61 2.79
C GLN A 31 -11.31 7.51 1.72
N THR A 32 -10.83 7.86 0.53
CA THR A 32 -10.63 6.93 -0.59
C THR A 32 -9.17 6.92 -1.02
N PHE A 33 -8.61 5.73 -1.24
CA PHE A 33 -7.37 5.57 -2.01
C PHE A 33 -7.61 4.84 -3.33
N THR A 34 -6.81 5.17 -4.33
CA THR A 34 -6.70 4.43 -5.59
C THR A 34 -5.29 3.90 -5.71
N VAL A 35 -5.15 2.57 -5.80
CA VAL A 35 -3.88 1.91 -6.12
C VAL A 35 -3.81 1.71 -7.62
N VAL A 36 -2.71 2.14 -8.22
CA VAL A 36 -2.43 2.00 -9.65
C VAL A 36 -1.24 1.06 -9.81
N ALA A 37 -1.48 -0.08 -10.43
CA ALA A 37 -0.43 -1.01 -10.84
C ALA A 37 -0.03 -0.71 -12.28
N GLY A 38 1.20 -0.27 -12.45
CA GLY A 38 1.77 0.00 -13.77
C GLY A 38 3.05 0.80 -13.72
N HIS A 39 3.93 0.60 -14.71
CA HIS A 39 5.09 1.45 -14.90
C HIS A 39 4.69 2.82 -15.47
N SER A 40 5.14 3.90 -14.84
CA SER A 40 5.10 5.26 -15.35
C SER A 40 6.16 5.47 -16.45
N GLY A 41 6.06 4.70 -17.54
CA GLY A 41 6.98 4.77 -18.67
C GLY A 41 6.50 3.95 -19.87
N PRO A 42 7.14 4.08 -21.04
CA PRO A 42 6.85 3.19 -22.16
C PRO A 42 7.02 1.74 -21.71
N PRO A 43 6.16 0.81 -22.17
CA PRO A 43 6.33 -0.60 -21.83
C PRO A 43 7.77 -1.01 -22.20
N PRO A 44 8.46 -1.80 -21.35
CA PRO A 44 9.70 -2.43 -21.79
C PRO A 44 9.43 -3.12 -23.12
N SER A 45 10.42 -3.15 -24.03
CA SER A 45 10.24 -3.70 -25.38
C SER A 45 9.87 -5.19 -25.32
N GLY A 46 8.57 -5.47 -25.19
CA GLY A 46 7.99 -6.78 -24.96
C GLY A 46 6.60 -6.64 -24.32
N GLU A 47 5.64 -7.43 -24.80
CA GLU A 47 4.33 -7.53 -24.17
C GLU A 47 4.52 -8.16 -22.78
N VAL A 48 4.38 -7.35 -21.72
CA VAL A 48 4.20 -7.90 -20.36
C VAL A 48 2.79 -8.49 -20.35
N PRO A 49 2.61 -9.80 -20.10
CA PRO A 49 1.29 -10.38 -19.98
C PRO A 49 0.50 -9.59 -18.95
N VAL A 50 -0.63 -9.05 -19.37
CA VAL A 50 -1.60 -8.49 -18.43
C VAL A 50 -2.15 -9.70 -17.71
N ASP A 51 -1.78 -9.90 -16.45
CA ASP A 51 -2.44 -10.91 -15.63
C ASP A 51 -3.94 -10.57 -15.59
N ASP A 52 -4.79 -11.57 -15.80
CA ASP A 52 -6.23 -11.43 -15.70
C ASP A 52 -6.65 -11.04 -14.27
N VAL A 53 -5.78 -11.28 -13.28
CA VAL A 53 -5.96 -10.94 -11.87
C VAL A 53 -4.86 -10.00 -11.37
N PRO A 54 -4.94 -8.67 -11.65
CA PRO A 54 -3.87 -7.73 -11.34
C PRO A 54 -3.67 -7.47 -9.84
N PHE A 55 -4.64 -7.85 -9.00
CA PHE A 55 -4.59 -7.65 -7.55
C PHE A 55 -5.18 -8.86 -6.82
N ASP A 56 -4.48 -9.36 -5.80
CA ASP A 56 -5.09 -10.15 -4.73
C ASP A 56 -5.31 -9.27 -3.50
N VAL A 57 -6.49 -9.37 -2.89
CA VAL A 57 -6.88 -8.55 -1.75
C VAL A 57 -7.15 -9.42 -0.54
N VAL A 58 -6.44 -9.14 0.56
CA VAL A 58 -6.62 -9.79 1.85
C VAL A 58 -7.12 -8.77 2.85
N VAL A 59 -8.31 -8.98 3.40
CA VAL A 59 -8.86 -8.16 4.48
C VAL A 59 -8.63 -8.89 5.80
N HIS A 60 -8.04 -8.19 6.77
CA HIS A 60 -7.73 -8.71 8.10
C HIS A 60 -8.03 -7.66 9.18
N ASP A 61 -7.88 -8.05 10.44
CA ASP A 61 -8.20 -7.22 11.62
C ASP A 61 -7.39 -5.91 11.69
N GLN A 62 -6.17 -5.92 11.17
CA GLN A 62 -5.30 -4.74 11.11
C GLN A 62 -5.54 -3.85 9.88
N GLY A 63 -6.25 -4.34 8.86
CA GLY A 63 -6.61 -3.56 7.67
C GLY A 63 -6.66 -4.40 6.38
N VAL A 64 -6.06 -3.88 5.31
CA VAL A 64 -6.12 -4.51 3.98
C VAL A 64 -4.73 -4.64 3.37
N SER A 65 -4.36 -5.84 2.94
CA SER A 65 -3.19 -6.07 2.09
C SER A 65 -3.62 -6.23 0.64
N ILE A 66 -2.93 -5.53 -0.25
CA ILE A 66 -3.11 -5.60 -1.70
C ILE A 66 -1.82 -6.14 -2.29
N TYR A 67 -1.86 -7.38 -2.75
CA TYR A 67 -0.80 -7.97 -3.54
C TYR A 67 -0.98 -7.57 -4.98
N VAL A 68 0.00 -6.87 -5.53
CA VAL A 68 -0.01 -6.45 -6.92
C VAL A 68 0.70 -7.53 -7.74
N ASN A 69 -0.06 -8.23 -8.57
CA ASN A 69 0.42 -9.39 -9.34
C ASN A 69 1.01 -8.99 -10.69
N VAL A 70 0.64 -7.81 -11.19
CA VAL A 70 1.14 -7.26 -12.44
C VAL A 70 2.18 -6.19 -12.17
N VAL A 71 3.23 -6.13 -13.02
CA VAL A 71 4.26 -5.07 -13.08
C VAL A 71 5.26 -4.94 -11.91
N HIS A 72 6.19 -3.99 -12.04
CA HIS A 72 7.36 -3.77 -11.17
C HIS A 72 7.18 -2.63 -10.15
N GLU A 73 6.07 -1.90 -10.22
CA GLU A 73 5.77 -0.77 -9.33
C GLU A 73 4.26 -0.59 -9.12
N ALA A 74 3.91 -0.01 -7.98
CA ALA A 74 2.57 0.44 -7.67
C ALA A 74 2.62 1.78 -6.93
N SER A 75 1.71 2.68 -7.28
CA SER A 75 1.54 3.98 -6.61
C SER A 75 0.14 4.08 -6.01
N VAL A 76 0.05 4.76 -4.87
CA VAL A 76 -1.20 5.02 -4.16
C VAL A 76 -1.55 6.49 -4.29
N TYR A 77 -2.80 6.79 -4.62
CA TYR A 77 -3.30 8.16 -4.76
C TYR A 77 -4.50 8.39 -3.86
N ASP A 78 -4.58 9.58 -3.26
CA ASP A 78 -5.74 10.00 -2.51
C ASP A 78 -6.91 10.45 -3.41
N GLU A 79 -8.04 10.81 -2.80
CA GLU A 79 -9.22 11.30 -3.52
C GLU A 79 -9.00 12.57 -4.35
N SER A 80 -7.96 13.35 -4.05
CA SER A 80 -7.57 14.53 -4.82
C SER A 80 -6.68 14.20 -6.02
N GLY A 81 -6.20 12.94 -6.11
CA GLY A 81 -5.22 12.50 -7.08
C GLY A 81 -3.77 12.79 -6.67
N THR A 82 -3.53 13.17 -5.41
CA THR A 82 -2.18 13.37 -4.87
C THR A 82 -1.58 12.02 -4.49
N GLU A 83 -0.32 11.77 -4.83
CA GLU A 83 0.36 10.53 -4.45
C GLU A 83 0.56 10.47 -2.93
N ALA A 84 0.11 9.36 -2.34
CA ALA A 84 0.33 9.01 -0.95
C ALA A 84 1.57 8.11 -0.88
N HIS A 85 2.70 8.66 -0.41
CA HIS A 85 3.92 7.87 -0.21
C HIS A 85 3.79 6.93 1.01
N CYS A 86 4.71 5.96 1.10
CA CYS A 86 4.83 5.07 2.25
C CYS A 86 4.85 5.83 3.58
N GLY A 87 4.07 5.37 4.56
CA GLY A 87 3.86 6.02 5.85
C GLY A 87 2.85 7.18 5.82
N HIS A 88 2.19 7.44 4.69
CA HIS A 88 1.16 8.49 4.60
C HIS A 88 0.10 8.31 5.70
N GLN A 89 -0.04 9.33 6.55
CA GLN A 89 -0.91 9.37 7.73
C GLN A 89 -0.70 8.23 8.75
N ARG A 90 0.46 7.56 8.77
CA ARG A 90 0.75 6.53 9.78
C ARG A 90 0.53 7.09 11.20
N PRO A 91 -0.29 6.43 12.04
CA PRO A 91 -0.48 6.88 13.41
C PRO A 91 0.84 6.94 14.16
N LEU A 92 1.08 8.02 14.93
CA LEU A 92 2.33 8.20 15.68
C LEU A 92 2.61 7.04 16.64
N ALA A 93 1.57 6.49 17.28
CA ALA A 93 1.72 5.33 18.15
C ALA A 93 2.28 4.10 17.40
N VAL A 94 1.83 3.88 16.16
CA VAL A 94 2.36 2.81 15.31
C VAL A 94 3.80 3.10 14.91
N GLN A 95 4.09 4.34 14.51
CA GLN A 95 5.45 4.76 14.16
C GLN A 95 6.42 4.56 15.32
N HIS A 96 6.07 4.97 16.54
CA HIS A 96 6.90 4.80 17.73
C HIS A 96 7.13 3.33 18.04
N ALA A 97 6.05 2.52 18.07
CA ALA A 97 6.16 1.09 18.34
C ALA A 97 7.07 0.37 17.33
N TRP A 98 7.00 0.74 16.05
CA TRP A 98 7.87 0.17 15.02
C TRP A 98 9.33 0.61 15.16
N SER A 99 9.58 1.87 15.52
CA SER A 99 10.94 2.35 15.80
C SER A 99 11.57 1.62 16.99
N GLU A 100 10.83 1.49 18.10
CA GLU A 100 11.30 0.77 19.28
C GLU A 100 11.57 -0.71 18.97
N ALA A 101 10.68 -1.35 18.20
CA ALA A 101 10.88 -2.75 17.78
C ALA A 101 12.11 -2.91 16.87
N ALA A 102 12.36 -1.96 15.97
CA ALA A 102 13.52 -1.98 15.08
C ALA A 102 14.84 -1.80 15.86
N GLU A 103 14.88 -0.90 16.84
CA GLU A 103 16.02 -0.71 17.74
C GLU A 103 16.30 -1.98 18.56
N ALA A 104 15.26 -2.57 19.17
CA ALA A 104 15.40 -3.80 19.94
C ALA A 104 15.91 -4.99 19.08
N ALA A 105 15.43 -5.10 17.83
CA ALA A 105 15.91 -6.12 16.91
C ALA A 105 17.38 -5.93 16.52
N ALA A 106 17.82 -4.67 16.34
CA ALA A 106 19.21 -4.35 16.05
C ALA A 106 20.12 -4.67 17.25
N ASP A 107 19.69 -4.38 18.47
CA ASP A 107 20.42 -4.71 19.70
C ASP A 107 20.56 -6.23 19.91
N GLN A 108 19.53 -7.02 19.59
CA GLN A 108 19.58 -8.48 19.67
C GLN A 108 20.50 -9.13 18.63
N ALA A 109 20.76 -8.44 17.52
CA ALA A 109 21.65 -8.92 16.46
C ALA A 109 23.14 -8.63 16.72
N ARG A 110 23.46 -7.96 17.83
CA ARG A 110 24.81 -7.54 18.22
C ARG A 110 25.46 -8.50 19.22
#